data_AF-A0A8J5GRB5-F1
#
_entry.id   AF-A0A8J5GRB5-F1
#
_cell.length_a   1.000
_cell.length_b   1.000
_cell.length_c   1.000
_cell.angle_alpha   90.00
_cell.angle_beta   90.00
_cell.angle_gamma   90.00
#
_symmetry.space_group_name_H-M   'P 1'
#
loop_
_entity.id
_entity.type
_entity.pdbx_description
1 polymer ?
#
loop_
_entity_poly.entity_id
_entity_poly.type
_entity_poly.pdbx_seq_one_letter_code
_entity_poly.pdbx_strand_id
1 'polypeptide(L)'
;MAKATTTMIVCLSLLRVAMAATYSVTDYGAEADGQTDSTKAFLAAWSSACGAAGPATIYVPAGRFLVGQATTFQGPCNNSAITILVHGTLVAPAGYTSAVNWLLFKYVDGVSILGGTIDGRGQAFWACKDAGRSCPQGATVIDYA
;
A
#
# COMPACT_ATOMS: atom_id res chain seq x y z
N MET A 1 56.95 36.73 8.60
CA MET A 1 55.52 37.09 8.79
C MET A 1 54.69 36.11 7.96
N ALA A 2 53.99 35.18 8.62
CA ALA A 2 53.29 34.09 7.94
C ALA A 2 51.93 34.54 7.38
N LYS A 3 51.63 34.20 6.12
CA LYS A 3 50.31 34.40 5.51
C LYS A 3 49.36 33.30 5.97
N ALA A 4 48.37 33.67 6.78
CA ALA A 4 47.27 32.79 7.14
C ALA A 4 46.37 32.60 5.91
N THR A 5 46.29 31.37 5.41
CA THR A 5 45.39 31.02 4.31
C THR A 5 44.15 30.39 4.93
N THR A 6 43.05 31.12 4.95
CA THR A 6 41.76 30.67 5.49
C THR A 6 41.10 29.72 4.50
N THR A 7 41.18 28.42 4.76
CA THR A 7 40.48 27.40 3.98
C THR A 7 39.02 27.32 4.43
N MET A 8 38.08 27.65 3.53
CA MET A 8 36.65 27.53 3.78
C MET A 8 36.27 26.04 3.70
N ILE A 9 36.05 25.40 4.85
CA ILE A 9 35.57 24.02 4.93
C ILE A 9 34.07 24.03 4.61
N VAL A 10 33.71 23.66 3.38
CA VAL A 10 32.33 23.33 3.03
C VAL A 10 32.04 21.95 3.63
N CYS A 11 31.32 21.92 4.74
CA CYS A 11 30.83 20.69 5.34
C CYS A 11 29.69 20.15 4.45
N LEU A 12 30.06 19.36 3.43
CA LEU A 12 29.12 18.47 2.74
C LEU A 12 28.73 17.40 3.75
N SER A 13 27.74 17.70 4.58
CA SER A 13 27.06 16.67 5.36
C SER A 13 26.58 15.61 4.38
N LEU A 14 27.07 14.38 4.56
CA LEU A 14 26.56 13.20 3.87
C LEU A 14 25.11 12.99 4.30
N LEU A 15 24.17 13.71 3.69
CA LEU A 15 22.77 13.34 3.72
C LEU A 15 22.70 11.94 3.13
N ARG A 16 22.52 10.93 4.00
CA ARG A 16 22.20 9.58 3.56
C ARG A 16 20.83 9.63 2.92
N VAL A 17 20.79 9.89 1.61
CA VAL A 17 19.60 9.63 0.80
C VAL A 17 19.49 8.11 0.75
N ALA A 18 18.69 7.54 1.65
CA ALA A 18 18.32 6.14 1.55
C ALA A 18 17.52 5.98 0.26
N MET A 19 18.10 5.28 -0.72
CA MET A 19 17.36 4.94 -1.93
C MET A 19 16.19 4.04 -1.52
N ALA A 20 14.97 4.50 -1.74
CA ALA A 20 13.81 3.72 -1.41
C ALA A 20 13.73 2.50 -2.35
N ALA A 21 13.75 1.29 -1.78
CA ALA A 21 13.60 0.07 -2.57
C ALA A 21 12.20 0.06 -3.19
N THR A 22 12.08 -0.26 -4.48
CA THR A 22 10.78 -0.30 -5.17
C THR A 22 10.43 -1.73 -5.57
N TYR A 23 9.23 -2.17 -5.22
CA TYR A 23 8.69 -3.49 -5.45
C TYR A 23 7.40 -3.35 -6.27
N SER A 24 7.45 -3.56 -7.59
CA SER A 24 6.25 -3.45 -8.40
C SER A 24 5.41 -4.70 -8.28
N VAL A 25 4.10 -4.55 -8.08
CA VAL A 25 3.19 -5.71 -7.94
C VAL A 25 3.18 -6.62 -9.18
N THR A 26 3.47 -6.07 -10.38
CA THR A 26 3.58 -6.86 -11.61
C THR A 26 4.81 -7.77 -11.63
N ASP A 27 5.89 -7.39 -10.93
CA ASP A 27 7.08 -8.24 -10.76
C ASP A 27 6.78 -9.49 -9.93
N TYR A 28 5.67 -9.46 -9.17
CA TYR A 28 5.15 -10.59 -8.38
C TYR A 28 3.95 -11.27 -9.05
N GLY A 29 3.67 -10.97 -10.31
CA GLY A 29 2.62 -11.62 -11.10
C GLY A 29 1.22 -11.01 -10.96
N ALA A 30 1.10 -9.77 -10.48
CA ALA A 30 -0.19 -9.06 -10.53
C ALA A 30 -0.55 -8.74 -11.98
N GLU A 31 -1.82 -8.95 -12.35
CA GLU A 31 -2.33 -8.68 -13.69
C GLU A 31 -3.24 -7.46 -13.68
N ALA A 32 -3.06 -6.59 -14.68
CA ALA A 32 -3.69 -5.27 -14.77
C ALA A 32 -5.08 -5.28 -15.44
N ASP A 33 -5.80 -6.41 -15.36
CA ASP A 33 -7.05 -6.66 -16.09
C ASP A 33 -8.34 -6.42 -15.27
N GLY A 34 -8.19 -6.17 -13.96
CA GLY A 34 -9.28 -5.98 -13.00
C GLY A 34 -10.09 -7.24 -12.70
N GLN A 35 -9.61 -8.42 -13.10
CA GLN A 35 -10.31 -9.70 -13.01
C GLN A 35 -9.47 -10.78 -12.36
N THR A 36 -8.19 -10.90 -12.71
CA THR A 36 -7.28 -11.87 -12.10
C THR A 36 -6.97 -11.47 -10.67
N ASP A 37 -7.18 -12.40 -9.73
CA ASP A 37 -6.90 -12.20 -8.31
C ASP A 37 -5.39 -11.99 -8.08
N SER A 38 -5.02 -10.73 -7.83
CA SER A 38 -3.65 -10.29 -7.59
C SER A 38 -3.25 -10.30 -6.11
N THR A 39 -4.09 -10.83 -5.21
CA THR A 39 -3.83 -10.82 -3.75
C THR A 39 -2.46 -11.37 -3.39
N LYS A 40 -2.08 -12.51 -3.97
CA LYS A 40 -0.78 -13.13 -3.70
C LYS A 40 0.40 -12.25 -4.14
N ALA A 41 0.27 -11.58 -5.27
CA ALA A 41 1.28 -10.66 -5.78
C ALA A 41 1.45 -9.45 -4.86
N PHE A 42 0.34 -8.87 -4.40
CA PHE A 42 0.35 -7.78 -3.41
C PHE A 42 0.97 -8.20 -2.07
N LEU A 43 0.65 -9.39 -1.56
CA LEU A 43 1.24 -9.91 -0.33
C LEU A 43 2.73 -10.20 -0.47
N ALA A 44 3.19 -10.67 -1.64
CA ALA A 44 4.60 -10.90 -1.91
C ALA A 44 5.41 -9.60 -2.03
N ALA A 45 4.86 -8.59 -2.72
CA ALA A 45 5.42 -7.25 -2.78
C ALA A 45 5.49 -6.62 -1.38
N TRP A 46 4.42 -6.79 -0.58
CA TRP A 46 4.38 -6.37 0.81
C TRP A 46 5.45 -7.04 1.66
N SER A 47 5.60 -8.37 1.57
CA SER A 47 6.62 -9.10 2.32
C SER A 47 8.02 -8.58 2.01
N SER A 48 8.30 -8.26 0.74
CA SER A 48 9.59 -7.72 0.31
C SER A 48 9.81 -6.29 0.85
N ALA A 49 8.81 -5.41 0.75
CA ALA A 49 8.86 -4.06 1.28
C ALA A 49 8.99 -4.02 2.80
N CYS A 50 8.25 -4.89 3.50
CA CYS A 50 8.27 -5.02 4.95
C CYS A 50 9.61 -5.58 5.46
N GLY A 51 10.26 -6.46 4.68
CA GLY A 51 11.60 -6.98 4.98
C GLY A 51 12.74 -6.02 4.66
N ALA A 52 12.50 -4.91 3.95
CA ALA A 52 13.53 -3.98 3.51
C ALA A 52 14.22 -3.27 4.70
N ALA A 53 15.53 -3.03 4.55
CA ALA A 53 16.36 -2.40 5.59
C ALA A 53 16.17 -0.88 5.71
N GLY A 54 15.37 -0.27 4.84
CA GLY A 54 15.12 1.17 4.80
C GLY A 54 13.77 1.46 4.12
N PRO A 55 13.47 2.73 3.81
CA PRO A 55 12.23 3.10 3.16
C PRO A 55 11.96 2.26 1.91
N ALA A 56 10.71 1.85 1.74
CA ALA A 56 10.29 0.96 0.67
C ALA A 56 9.04 1.49 -0.02
N THR A 57 8.94 1.26 -1.33
CA THR A 57 7.79 1.60 -2.14
C THR A 57 7.23 0.33 -2.77
N ILE A 58 5.94 0.06 -2.56
CA ILE A 58 5.18 -0.90 -3.34
C ILE A 58 4.56 -0.11 -4.50
N TYR A 59 4.95 -0.43 -5.72
CA TYR A 59 4.51 0.29 -6.91
C TYR A 59 3.37 -0.44 -7.62
N VAL A 60 2.22 0.23 -7.74
CA VAL A 60 1.05 -0.26 -8.49
C VAL A 60 0.94 0.55 -9.79
N PRO A 61 1.31 -0.02 -10.95
CA PRO A 61 1.31 0.71 -12.22
C PRO A 61 -0.12 1.03 -12.69
N ALA A 62 -0.23 1.75 -13.81
CA ALA A 62 -1.51 1.98 -14.45
C ALA A 62 -2.21 0.66 -14.83
N GLY A 63 -3.53 0.61 -14.67
CA GLY A 63 -4.33 -0.61 -14.84
C GLY A 63 -5.29 -0.84 -13.68
N ARG A 64 -6.03 -1.94 -13.73
CA ARG A 64 -6.95 -2.35 -12.66
C ARG A 64 -6.45 -3.64 -12.03
N PHE A 65 -6.35 -3.69 -10.71
CA PHE A 65 -5.84 -4.85 -10.00
C PHE A 65 -6.87 -5.33 -8.99
N LEU A 66 -7.39 -6.55 -9.17
CA LEU A 66 -8.29 -7.16 -8.21
C LEU A 66 -7.50 -7.61 -6.99
N VAL A 67 -7.87 -7.12 -5.80
CA VAL A 67 -7.29 -7.56 -4.52
C VAL A 67 -8.40 -8.14 -3.67
N GLY A 68 -8.22 -9.36 -3.17
CA GLY A 68 -9.22 -10.15 -2.47
C GLY A 68 -9.77 -9.51 -1.19
N GLN A 69 -10.94 -9.98 -0.76
CA GLN A 69 -11.55 -9.59 0.52
C GLN A 69 -10.66 -10.02 1.70
N ALA A 70 -10.72 -9.28 2.80
CA ALA A 70 -9.97 -9.58 4.03
C ALA A 70 -8.45 -9.76 3.83
N THR A 71 -7.86 -9.01 2.90
CA THR A 71 -6.41 -9.04 2.65
C THR A 71 -5.68 -8.36 3.80
N THR A 72 -4.78 -9.09 4.45
CA THR A 72 -4.00 -8.58 5.59
C THR A 72 -2.54 -8.37 5.22
N PHE A 73 -2.11 -7.12 5.25
CA PHE A 73 -0.72 -6.69 5.15
C PHE A 73 -0.13 -6.63 6.56
N GLN A 74 0.63 -7.67 6.91
CA GLN A 74 1.04 -7.91 8.28
C GLN A 74 2.51 -7.54 8.52
N GLY A 75 2.78 -6.95 9.69
CA GLY A 75 4.12 -6.76 10.25
C GLY A 75 4.44 -7.77 11.38
N PRO A 76 5.45 -7.48 12.24
CA PRO A 76 6.27 -6.26 12.25
C PRO A 76 7.19 -6.17 11.04
N CYS A 77 7.45 -4.95 10.58
CA CYS A 77 8.37 -4.68 9.47
C CYS A 77 9.74 -4.23 9.97
N ASN A 78 10.77 -4.46 9.15
CA ASN A 78 12.15 -4.04 9.41
C ASN A 78 12.37 -2.53 9.22
N ASN A 79 11.37 -1.83 8.70
CA ASN A 79 11.34 -0.40 8.52
C ASN A 79 9.93 0.14 8.83
N SER A 80 9.83 1.45 9.06
CA SER A 80 8.59 2.16 9.35
C SER A 80 8.25 3.21 8.28
N ALA A 81 8.68 2.97 7.03
CA ALA A 81 8.53 3.93 5.94
C ALA A 81 8.17 3.20 4.64
N ILE A 82 6.98 2.59 4.63
CA ILE A 82 6.45 1.86 3.48
C ILE A 82 5.42 2.74 2.76
N THR A 83 5.65 3.02 1.48
CA THR A 83 4.73 3.75 0.62
C THR A 83 4.09 2.80 -0.39
N ILE A 84 2.77 2.71 -0.42
CA ILE A 84 2.03 2.10 -1.53
C ILE A 84 1.71 3.22 -2.52
N LEU A 85 2.49 3.30 -3.59
CA LEU A 85 2.31 4.29 -4.65
C LEU A 85 1.40 3.73 -5.74
N VAL A 86 0.18 4.24 -5.80
CA VAL A 86 -0.85 3.78 -6.74
C VAL A 86 -0.94 4.74 -7.92
N HIS A 87 -0.61 4.24 -9.12
CA HIS A 87 -0.88 4.93 -10.38
C HIS A 87 -2.11 4.36 -11.10
N GLY A 88 -2.51 3.12 -10.78
CA GLY A 88 -3.70 2.46 -11.31
C GLY A 88 -4.91 2.52 -10.39
N THR A 89 -5.67 1.43 -10.37
CA THR A 89 -6.84 1.24 -9.52
C THR A 89 -6.75 -0.10 -8.79
N LEU A 90 -6.89 -0.07 -7.47
CA LEU A 90 -7.18 -1.26 -6.68
C LEU A 90 -8.68 -1.53 -6.73
N VAL A 91 -9.08 -2.75 -7.00
CA VAL A 91 -10.49 -3.14 -7.18
C VAL A 91 -10.82 -4.23 -6.17
N ALA A 92 -11.89 -4.06 -5.40
CA ALA A 92 -12.39 -5.11 -4.51
C ALA A 92 -13.09 -6.21 -5.31
N PRO A 93 -13.31 -7.40 -4.74
CA PRO A 93 -14.19 -8.40 -5.33
C PRO A 93 -15.62 -7.89 -5.41
N ALA A 94 -16.37 -8.40 -6.39
CA ALA A 94 -17.78 -8.05 -6.55
C ALA A 94 -18.60 -8.46 -5.33
N GLY A 95 -19.64 -7.69 -5.04
CA GLY A 95 -20.54 -7.96 -3.92
C GLY A 95 -19.98 -7.47 -2.59
N TYR A 96 -20.56 -7.97 -1.50
CA TYR A 96 -20.14 -7.64 -0.15
C TYR A 96 -20.15 -8.89 0.71
N THR A 97 -19.29 -8.91 1.72
CA THR A 97 -19.19 -10.02 2.67
C THR A 97 -19.47 -9.52 4.08
N SER A 98 -19.47 -10.44 5.05
CA SER A 98 -19.46 -10.08 6.48
C SER A 98 -18.07 -9.70 6.99
N ALA A 99 -17.04 -9.70 6.12
CA ALA A 99 -15.71 -9.26 6.51
C ALA A 99 -15.74 -7.78 6.90
N VAL A 100 -15.08 -7.46 8.01
CA VAL A 100 -15.03 -6.09 8.54
C VAL A 100 -14.16 -5.20 7.65
N ASN A 101 -13.04 -5.75 7.16
CA ASN A 101 -12.04 -5.00 6.40
C ASN A 101 -11.80 -5.66 5.04
N TRP A 102 -11.65 -4.83 4.00
CA TRP A 102 -11.15 -5.29 2.70
C TRP A 102 -9.62 -5.38 2.72
N LEU A 103 -8.94 -4.27 3.02
CA LEU A 103 -7.49 -4.18 3.17
C LEU A 103 -7.19 -3.83 4.63
N LEU A 104 -6.46 -4.69 5.31
CA LEU A 104 -6.07 -4.50 6.71
C LEU A 104 -4.55 -4.41 6.82
N PHE A 105 -4.07 -3.34 7.43
CA PHE A 105 -2.67 -3.17 7.81
C PHE A 105 -2.57 -3.47 9.29
N LYS A 106 -1.85 -4.53 9.66
CA LYS A 106 -1.85 -5.08 11.02
C LYS A 106 -0.45 -5.14 11.61
N TYR A 107 -0.26 -4.56 12.80
CA TYR A 107 1.04 -4.50 13.51
C TYR A 107 2.14 -3.83 12.67
N VAL A 108 1.81 -2.72 12.04
CA VAL A 108 2.72 -1.98 11.14
C VAL A 108 2.76 -0.52 11.52
N ASP A 109 3.93 0.08 11.42
CA ASP A 109 4.15 1.50 11.67
C ASP A 109 4.57 2.20 10.38
N GLY A 110 3.99 3.38 10.11
CA GLY A 110 4.42 4.25 9.00
C GLY A 110 4.13 3.69 7.61
N VAL A 111 2.86 3.38 7.35
CA VAL A 111 2.36 3.06 6.00
C VAL A 111 1.69 4.29 5.39
N SER A 112 2.06 4.64 4.16
CA SER A 112 1.42 5.68 3.37
C SER A 112 0.83 5.09 2.10
N ILE A 113 -0.38 5.47 1.72
CA ILE A 113 -0.97 5.13 0.42
C ILE A 113 -1.16 6.43 -0.36
N LEU A 114 -0.56 6.52 -1.55
CA LEU A 114 -0.52 7.76 -2.33
C LEU A 114 -1.02 7.53 -3.76
N GLY A 115 -1.85 8.46 -4.24
CA GLY A 115 -2.33 8.50 -5.62
C GLY A 115 -3.45 7.52 -5.96
N GLY A 116 -3.73 7.39 -7.26
CA GLY A 116 -4.55 6.34 -7.83
C GLY A 116 -6.01 6.32 -7.39
N THR A 117 -6.64 5.15 -7.49
CA THR A 117 -8.03 4.92 -7.09
C THR A 117 -8.15 3.62 -6.29
N ILE A 118 -8.99 3.65 -5.26
CA ILE A 118 -9.37 2.49 -4.47
C ILE A 118 -10.87 2.27 -4.70
N ASP A 119 -11.21 1.31 -5.55
CA ASP A 119 -12.58 0.96 -5.94
C ASP A 119 -13.09 -0.19 -5.07
N GLY A 120 -13.78 0.15 -3.98
CA GLY A 120 -14.33 -0.82 -3.02
C GLY A 120 -15.57 -1.58 -3.49
N ARG A 121 -16.10 -1.31 -4.70
CA ARG A 121 -17.30 -1.97 -5.29
C ARG A 121 -18.51 -2.13 -4.35
N GLY A 122 -18.79 -1.09 -3.54
CA GLY A 122 -19.87 -1.11 -2.54
C GLY A 122 -21.31 -1.03 -3.09
N GLN A 123 -21.53 -0.96 -4.41
CA GLN A 123 -22.86 -0.69 -4.99
C GLN A 123 -23.91 -1.72 -4.54
N ALA A 124 -23.56 -3.00 -4.51
CA ALA A 124 -24.47 -4.06 -4.06
C ALA A 124 -24.83 -3.93 -2.56
N PHE A 125 -23.90 -3.46 -1.75
CA PHE A 125 -24.12 -3.23 -0.32
C PHE A 125 -25.10 -2.08 -0.09
N TRP A 126 -24.91 -0.96 -0.78
CA TRP A 126 -25.82 0.19 -0.71
C TRP A 126 -27.21 -0.15 -1.22
N ALA A 127 -27.32 -0.87 -2.34
CA ALA A 127 -28.61 -1.35 -2.84
C ALA A 127 -29.35 -2.26 -1.82
N CYS A 128 -28.61 -3.06 -1.05
CA CYS A 128 -29.20 -3.84 0.04
C CYS A 128 -29.76 -2.92 1.16
N LYS A 129 -28.99 -1.91 1.58
CA LYS A 129 -29.39 -0.95 2.62
C LYS A 129 -30.61 -0.13 2.20
N ASP A 130 -30.62 0.37 0.97
CA ASP A 130 -31.72 1.14 0.40
C ASP A 130 -33.01 0.32 0.32
N ALA A 131 -32.89 -0.99 0.08
CA ALA A 131 -34.01 -1.92 0.08
C ALA A 131 -34.51 -2.31 1.48
N GLY A 132 -33.92 -1.80 2.56
CA GLY A 132 -34.32 -2.11 3.95
C GLY A 132 -34.10 -3.57 4.33
N ARG A 133 -33.18 -4.28 3.67
CA ARG A 133 -32.91 -5.71 3.93
C ARG A 133 -31.94 -5.90 5.09
N SER A 134 -31.81 -7.15 5.54
CA SER A 134 -30.74 -7.53 6.48
C SER A 134 -29.40 -7.58 5.74
N CYS A 135 -28.63 -6.50 5.85
CA CYS A 135 -27.31 -6.34 5.24
C CYS A 135 -26.24 -6.32 6.33
N PRO A 136 -24.99 -6.72 6.03
CA PRO A 136 -23.86 -6.57 6.95
C PRO A 136 -23.71 -5.13 7.47
N GLN A 137 -22.96 -4.95 8.56
CA GLN A 137 -22.66 -3.62 9.07
C GLN A 137 -21.91 -2.78 8.01
N GLY A 138 -21.00 -3.42 7.26
CA GLY A 138 -20.09 -2.73 6.35
C GLY A 138 -18.97 -2.02 7.12
N ALA A 139 -17.90 -1.66 6.41
CA ALA A 139 -16.85 -0.81 6.98
C ALA A 139 -17.38 0.63 7.09
N THR A 140 -17.34 1.21 8.30
CA THR A 140 -17.81 2.59 8.57
C THR A 140 -16.67 3.60 8.63
N VAL A 141 -15.44 3.12 8.82
CA VAL A 141 -14.23 3.91 8.98
C VAL A 141 -13.04 3.16 8.38
N ILE A 142 -11.96 3.89 8.09
CA ILE A 142 -10.64 3.28 7.87
C ILE A 142 -10.13 2.87 9.25
N ASP A 143 -9.93 1.58 9.47
CA ASP A 143 -9.48 1.02 10.74
C ASP A 143 -8.00 0.62 10.68
N TYR A 144 -7.29 0.72 11.81
CA TYR A 144 -5.89 0.32 11.96
C TYR A 144 -5.74 -0.51 13.24
N ALA A 145 -5.02 -1.64 13.15
CA ALA A 145 -4.92 -2.65 14.22
C ALA A 145 -3.48 -3.04 14.56
#